data_AF-A0A7Z9RWZ4-F1
#
_entry.id   AF-A0A7Z9RWZ4-F1
#
_cell.length_a   1.000
_cell.length_b   1.000
_cell.length_c   1.000
_cell.angle_alpha   90.00
_cell.angle_beta   90.00
_cell.angle_gamma   90.00
#
_symmetry.space_group_name_H-M   'P 1'
#
loop_
_entity.id
_entity.type
_entity.pdbx_description
1 polymer ?
#
loop_
_entity_poly.entity_id
_entity_poly.type
_entity_poly.pdbx_seq_one_letter_code
_entity_poly.pdbx_strand_id
1 'polypeptide(L)'
;VSQCLAFALIAVLHPDKPRKVAVEMPSFAIASQFPRALGCEVIPFWRGPSDEGDCGPWRLDREGISQLLAEVGALITTPMQNPTGWMMDEDDQQWLADVCATHGVGLVSDEVYIDSARGTEHHRPMFRYGEHCVSVNSLTKCYGLGPLRLGWVIGSEERMVTAGRAMHTMQGMLATPSLRLAEMLLPRINEPLALMAERRETNLPLLLKVLDSHDIAWTPPPSGIFGCIHLPNDWSALDAIEQIADPLGLLVVPGGMFAPQLDGYVRIAWGGEPRAFAAAMEPFDAFLKGLK
;
A
#
# COMPACT_ATOMS: atom_id res chain seq x y z
N VAL A 1 10.59 5.82 -2.23
CA VAL A 1 9.76 4.64 -1.88
C VAL A 1 10.53 3.36 -2.13
N SER A 2 10.64 2.92 -3.39
CA SER A 2 11.21 1.61 -3.73
C SER A 2 12.61 1.38 -3.12
N GLN A 3 13.53 2.34 -3.24
CA GLN A 3 14.85 2.25 -2.61
C GLN A 3 14.80 2.23 -1.07
N CYS A 4 13.87 2.98 -0.46
CA CYS A 4 13.70 3.00 0.99
C CYS A 4 13.26 1.63 1.52
N LEU A 5 12.39 0.90 0.80
CA LEU A 5 12.03 -0.48 1.14
C LEU A 5 13.24 -1.41 1.10
N ALA A 6 14.10 -1.27 0.09
CA ALA A 6 15.33 -2.06 0.03
C ALA A 6 16.28 -1.78 1.20
N PHE A 7 16.50 -0.50 1.55
CA PHE A 7 17.37 -0.13 2.67
C PHE A 7 16.75 -0.51 4.03
N ALA A 8 15.44 -0.39 4.19
CA ALA A 8 14.73 -0.88 5.37
C ALA A 8 14.87 -2.39 5.51
N LEU A 9 14.71 -3.15 4.41
CA LEU A 9 14.90 -4.60 4.41
C LEU A 9 16.33 -4.99 4.79
N ILE A 10 17.33 -4.33 4.22
CA ILE A 10 18.75 -4.55 4.59
C ILE A 10 18.99 -4.24 6.07
N ALA A 11 18.35 -3.21 6.61
CA ALA A 11 18.47 -2.84 8.02
C ALA A 11 17.77 -3.80 8.98
N VAL A 12 16.80 -4.60 8.50
CA VAL A 12 16.11 -5.59 9.34
C VAL A 12 16.63 -7.01 9.19
N LEU A 13 17.25 -7.34 8.06
CA LEU A 13 17.82 -8.67 7.81
C LEU A 13 19.08 -8.91 8.65
N HIS A 14 18.94 -9.75 9.68
CA HIS A 14 20.07 -10.18 10.49
C HIS A 14 20.91 -11.25 9.75
N PRO A 15 22.26 -11.20 9.77
CA PRO A 15 23.11 -12.18 9.09
C PRO A 15 22.89 -13.63 9.51
N ASP A 16 22.58 -13.85 10.80
CA ASP A 16 22.37 -15.18 11.38
C ASP A 16 20.91 -15.69 11.25
N LYS A 17 20.03 -14.92 10.63
CA LYS A 17 18.63 -15.32 10.40
C LYS A 17 18.44 -15.88 8.98
N PRO A 18 17.40 -16.70 8.76
CA PRO A 18 17.10 -17.23 7.43
C PRO A 18 16.96 -16.12 6.39
N ARG A 19 17.45 -16.37 5.17
CA ARG A 19 17.21 -15.53 3.99
C ARG A 19 15.82 -15.77 3.40
N LYS A 20 14.81 -15.82 4.27
CA LYS A 20 13.41 -15.91 3.91
C LYS A 20 12.68 -14.69 4.45
N VAL A 21 11.83 -14.07 3.63
CA VAL A 21 11.10 -12.85 3.97
C VAL A 21 9.60 -13.11 3.81
N ALA A 22 8.87 -12.92 4.89
CA ALA A 22 7.42 -12.90 4.89
C ALA A 22 6.93 -11.64 4.18
N VAL A 23 6.03 -11.74 3.22
CA VAL A 23 5.48 -10.56 2.53
C VAL A 23 3.97 -10.62 2.49
N GLU A 24 3.34 -9.55 2.97
CA GLU A 24 1.89 -9.40 2.88
C GLU A 24 1.45 -9.39 1.42
N MET A 25 0.41 -10.15 1.11
CA MET A 25 -0.27 -10.20 -0.19
C MET A 25 -1.78 -10.01 0.00
N PRO A 26 -2.49 -9.39 -0.94
CA PRO A 26 -1.99 -8.76 -2.16
C PRO A 26 -1.14 -7.51 -1.83
N SER A 27 -0.12 -7.24 -2.65
CA SER A 27 0.74 -6.07 -2.42
C SER A 27 1.26 -5.45 -3.71
N PHE A 28 1.77 -4.23 -3.59
CA PHE A 28 2.57 -3.61 -4.63
C PHE A 28 3.78 -4.49 -4.94
N ALA A 29 3.97 -4.86 -6.21
CA ALA A 29 4.97 -5.83 -6.65
C ALA A 29 6.35 -5.66 -6.02
N ILE A 30 6.79 -4.42 -5.83
CA ILE A 30 8.09 -4.10 -5.24
C ILE A 30 8.31 -4.68 -3.83
N ALA A 31 7.25 -4.83 -3.03
CA ALA A 31 7.33 -5.43 -1.70
C ALA A 31 7.86 -6.88 -1.75
N SER A 32 7.47 -7.64 -2.78
CA SER A 32 7.94 -9.02 -2.97
C SER A 32 9.14 -9.13 -3.94
N GLN A 33 9.27 -8.22 -4.91
CA GLN A 33 10.36 -8.28 -5.89
C GLN A 33 11.72 -7.87 -5.31
N PHE A 34 11.79 -6.92 -4.38
CA PHE A 34 13.08 -6.55 -3.77
C PHE A 34 13.72 -7.64 -2.92
N PRO A 35 13.01 -8.31 -2.01
CA PRO A 35 13.58 -9.44 -1.30
C PRO A 35 14.17 -10.49 -2.24
N ARG A 36 13.46 -10.82 -3.33
CA ARG A 36 13.95 -11.75 -4.37
C ARG A 36 15.21 -11.23 -5.05
N ALA A 37 15.24 -9.95 -5.41
CA ALA A 37 16.43 -9.32 -6.01
C ALA A 37 17.64 -9.31 -5.07
N LEU A 38 17.43 -9.34 -3.75
CA LEU A 38 18.47 -9.47 -2.73
C LEU A 38 18.79 -10.94 -2.39
N GLY A 39 18.27 -11.90 -3.15
CA GLY A 39 18.53 -13.32 -2.96
C GLY A 39 17.75 -13.96 -1.80
N CYS A 40 16.70 -13.31 -1.30
CA CYS A 40 15.82 -13.89 -0.30
C CYS A 40 14.71 -14.72 -0.95
N GLU A 41 14.37 -15.85 -0.34
CA GLU A 41 13.11 -16.53 -0.58
C GLU A 41 11.96 -15.64 -0.06
N VAL A 42 10.86 -15.56 -0.80
CA VAL A 42 9.66 -14.82 -0.38
C VAL A 42 8.56 -15.80 -0.05
N ILE A 43 8.07 -15.72 1.17
CA ILE A 43 6.93 -16.50 1.63
C ILE A 43 5.75 -15.54 1.80
N PRO A 44 4.69 -15.67 1.00
CA PRO A 44 3.54 -14.78 1.12
C PRO A 44 2.70 -15.11 2.36
N PHE A 45 2.11 -14.11 2.98
CA PHE A 45 0.96 -14.29 3.88
C PHE A 45 -0.19 -13.39 3.41
N TRP A 46 -1.43 -13.81 3.63
CA TRP A 46 -2.60 -13.18 3.02
C TRP A 46 -3.32 -12.22 3.99
N ARG A 47 -3.69 -11.05 3.48
CA ARG A 47 -4.69 -10.16 4.06
C ARG A 47 -5.51 -9.55 2.93
N GLY A 48 -6.63 -10.15 2.59
CA GLY A 48 -7.46 -9.73 1.46
C GLY A 48 -8.70 -10.60 1.37
N PRO A 49 -9.46 -10.52 0.27
CA PRO A 49 -10.66 -11.31 0.05
C PRO A 49 -10.44 -12.79 0.41
N SER A 50 -11.32 -13.36 1.23
CA SER A 50 -11.33 -14.82 1.48
C SER A 50 -12.16 -15.57 0.46
N ASP A 51 -13.18 -14.91 -0.08
CA ASP A 51 -14.17 -15.47 -1.00
C ASP A 51 -14.49 -14.46 -2.13
N GLU A 52 -15.08 -14.94 -3.22
CA GLU A 52 -15.53 -14.10 -4.34
C GLU A 52 -16.57 -13.07 -3.85
N GLY A 53 -16.42 -11.82 -4.29
CA GLY A 53 -17.30 -10.72 -3.87
C GLY A 53 -17.05 -10.18 -2.46
N ASP A 54 -16.10 -10.70 -1.69
CA ASP A 54 -15.71 -10.14 -0.40
C ASP A 54 -15.12 -8.73 -0.59
N CYS A 55 -15.66 -7.77 0.15
CA CYS A 55 -15.34 -6.35 0.10
C CYS A 55 -14.70 -5.82 1.40
N GLY A 56 -14.28 -6.72 2.30
CA GLY A 56 -13.65 -6.38 3.58
C GLY A 56 -14.65 -5.98 4.68
N PRO A 57 -14.17 -5.63 5.89
CA PRO A 57 -12.77 -5.52 6.33
C PRO A 57 -12.01 -6.85 6.35
N TRP A 58 -10.74 -6.83 5.94
CA TRP A 58 -9.84 -7.99 6.04
C TRP A 58 -8.93 -7.92 7.26
N ARG A 59 -8.77 -9.08 7.92
CA ARG A 59 -7.90 -9.28 9.09
C ARG A 59 -6.68 -10.12 8.74
N LEU A 60 -5.66 -10.06 9.58
CA LEU A 60 -4.51 -10.95 9.46
C LEU A 60 -4.89 -12.39 9.80
N ASP A 61 -4.40 -13.35 9.01
CA ASP A 61 -4.35 -14.75 9.41
C ASP A 61 -3.26 -14.93 10.47
N ARG A 62 -3.65 -14.72 11.73
CA ARG A 62 -2.72 -14.77 12.86
C ARG A 62 -2.09 -16.15 13.05
N GLU A 63 -2.82 -17.22 12.76
CA GLU A 63 -2.33 -18.59 12.92
C GLU A 63 -1.27 -18.90 11.85
N GLY A 64 -1.60 -18.64 10.57
CA GLY A 64 -0.66 -18.84 9.46
C GLY A 64 0.60 -17.99 9.60
N ILE A 65 0.47 -16.73 10.01
CA ILE A 65 1.62 -15.85 10.26
C ILE A 65 2.49 -16.39 11.40
N SER A 66 1.90 -16.87 12.49
CA SER A 66 2.67 -17.39 13.64
C SER A 66 3.52 -18.61 13.26
N GLN A 67 2.97 -19.52 12.44
CA GLN A 67 3.71 -20.69 11.94
C GLN A 67 4.89 -20.26 11.05
N LEU A 68 4.67 -19.25 10.21
CA LEU A 68 5.65 -18.73 9.27
C LEU A 68 6.82 -17.98 9.94
N LEU A 69 6.56 -17.29 11.06
CA LEU A 69 7.57 -16.49 11.77
C LEU A 69 8.73 -17.30 12.33
N ALA A 70 8.56 -18.61 12.53
CA ALA A 70 9.65 -19.52 12.91
C ALA A 70 10.68 -19.72 11.79
N GLU A 71 10.32 -19.47 10.52
CA GLU A 71 11.14 -19.78 9.36
C GLU A 71 11.73 -18.56 8.63
N VAL A 72 11.29 -17.35 8.98
CA VAL A 72 11.68 -16.11 8.29
C VAL A 72 12.65 -15.27 9.11
N GLY A 73 13.48 -14.49 8.42
CA GLY A 73 14.37 -13.51 9.04
C GLY A 73 13.78 -12.10 9.11
N ALA A 74 12.81 -11.79 8.24
CA ALA A 74 12.13 -10.51 8.19
C ALA A 74 10.69 -10.65 7.69
N LEU A 75 9.87 -9.64 7.96
CA LEU A 75 8.50 -9.50 7.47
C LEU A 75 8.28 -8.12 6.86
N ILE A 76 7.54 -8.06 5.75
CA ILE A 76 7.10 -6.81 5.10
C ILE A 76 5.57 -6.76 5.11
N THR A 77 5.02 -5.67 5.64
CA THR A 77 3.58 -5.37 5.62
C THR A 77 3.34 -3.96 5.08
N THR A 78 2.13 -3.69 4.59
CA THR A 78 1.66 -2.36 4.19
C THR A 78 0.38 -2.05 4.97
N PRO A 79 0.44 -1.38 6.14
CA PRO A 79 -0.73 -1.22 7.01
C PRO A 79 -1.97 -0.70 6.29
N MET A 80 -1.81 0.34 5.45
CA MET A 80 -2.83 0.74 4.48
C MET A 80 -2.53 0.07 3.13
N GLN A 81 -3.15 -1.08 2.92
CA GLN A 81 -2.72 -2.03 1.90
C GLN A 81 -2.92 -1.48 0.48
N ASN A 82 -1.92 -1.62 -0.37
CA ASN A 82 -2.05 -1.41 -1.80
C ASN A 82 -2.09 -2.79 -2.47
N PRO A 83 -3.23 -3.24 -3.02
CA PRO A 83 -4.20 -2.41 -3.73
C PRO A 83 -5.53 -2.14 -3.03
N THR A 84 -5.83 -2.85 -1.96
CA THR A 84 -7.21 -2.89 -1.43
C THR A 84 -7.65 -1.58 -0.77
N GLY A 85 -6.68 -0.78 -0.34
CA GLY A 85 -6.85 0.45 0.44
C GLY A 85 -7.13 0.19 1.92
N TRP A 86 -7.37 -1.05 2.32
CA TRP A 86 -7.86 -1.37 3.65
C TRP A 86 -6.78 -1.19 4.71
N MET A 87 -7.17 -0.52 5.81
CA MET A 87 -6.28 -0.24 6.93
C MET A 87 -6.26 -1.42 7.91
N MET A 88 -5.06 -1.91 8.22
CA MET A 88 -4.83 -2.85 9.31
C MET A 88 -5.26 -2.20 10.63
N ASP A 89 -6.07 -2.90 11.41
CA ASP A 89 -6.53 -2.36 12.69
C ASP A 89 -5.40 -2.28 13.73
N GLU A 90 -5.70 -1.65 14.85
CA GLU A 90 -4.71 -1.45 15.91
C GLU A 90 -4.31 -2.78 16.56
N ASP A 91 -5.28 -3.65 16.81
CA ASP A 91 -5.07 -4.95 17.43
C ASP A 91 -4.17 -5.85 16.58
N ASP A 92 -4.35 -5.88 15.26
CA ASP A 92 -3.49 -6.62 14.32
C ASP A 92 -2.10 -5.98 14.20
N GLN A 93 -1.99 -4.65 14.20
CA GLN A 93 -0.68 -3.97 14.19
C GLN A 93 0.14 -4.29 15.45
N GLN A 94 -0.49 -4.16 16.63
CA GLN A 94 0.14 -4.46 17.91
C GLN A 94 0.53 -5.94 17.97
N TRP A 95 -0.42 -6.83 17.67
CA TRP A 95 -0.19 -8.27 17.65
C TRP A 95 0.97 -8.65 16.72
N LEU A 96 1.00 -8.11 15.51
CA LEU A 96 2.04 -8.41 14.51
C LEU A 96 3.42 -7.96 14.99
N ALA A 97 3.51 -6.77 15.60
CA ALA A 97 4.75 -6.29 16.20
C ALA A 97 5.22 -7.20 17.34
N ASP A 98 4.33 -7.61 18.25
CA ASP A 98 4.65 -8.44 19.41
C ASP A 98 5.11 -9.84 19.01
N VAL A 99 4.42 -10.48 18.06
CA VAL A 99 4.80 -11.82 17.59
C VAL A 99 6.12 -11.78 16.79
N CYS A 100 6.38 -10.72 16.02
CA CYS A 100 7.67 -10.52 15.36
C CYS A 100 8.80 -10.35 16.39
N ALA A 101 8.56 -9.57 17.46
CA ALA A 101 9.53 -9.40 18.54
C ALA A 101 9.87 -10.74 19.20
N THR A 102 8.85 -11.55 19.50
CA THR A 102 8.99 -12.86 20.14
C THR A 102 9.86 -13.82 19.32
N HIS A 103 9.77 -13.75 17.99
CA HIS A 103 10.57 -14.59 17.08
C HIS A 103 11.91 -13.95 16.68
N GLY A 104 12.19 -12.73 17.14
CA GLY A 104 13.34 -11.95 16.70
C GLY A 104 13.34 -11.71 15.18
N VAL A 105 12.16 -11.49 14.60
CA VAL A 105 11.95 -11.18 13.18
C VAL A 105 11.87 -9.67 13.04
N GLY A 106 12.66 -9.10 12.13
CA GLY A 106 12.60 -7.68 11.84
C GLY A 106 11.40 -7.33 10.95
N LEU A 107 10.71 -6.24 11.26
CA LEU A 107 9.47 -5.84 10.58
C LEU A 107 9.70 -4.56 9.76
N VAL A 108 9.43 -4.62 8.46
CA VAL A 108 9.36 -3.45 7.58
C VAL A 108 7.91 -3.12 7.28
N SER A 109 7.53 -1.89 7.54
CA SER A 109 6.19 -1.36 7.29
C SER A 109 6.24 -0.34 6.16
N ASP A 110 5.63 -0.66 5.01
CA ASP A 110 5.42 0.29 3.92
C ASP A 110 4.23 1.20 4.23
N GLU A 111 4.54 2.41 4.69
CA GLU A 111 3.59 3.38 5.22
C GLU A 111 3.39 4.57 4.30
N VAL A 112 3.69 4.45 3.01
CA VAL A 112 3.58 5.56 2.06
C VAL A 112 2.18 6.18 1.93
N TYR A 113 1.15 5.50 2.45
CA TYR A 113 -0.22 5.98 2.51
C TYR A 113 -0.70 6.37 3.92
N ILE A 114 0.09 6.13 4.97
CA ILE A 114 -0.36 6.31 6.36
C ILE A 114 -0.74 7.76 6.67
N ASP A 115 -0.07 8.72 6.04
CA ASP A 115 -0.32 10.14 6.26
C ASP A 115 -1.70 10.60 5.76
N SER A 116 -2.41 9.76 5.00
CA SER A 116 -3.82 9.99 4.69
C SER A 116 -4.76 9.82 5.89
N ALA A 117 -4.29 9.18 6.96
CA ALA A 117 -4.97 9.06 8.25
C ALA A 117 -4.48 10.09 9.27
N ARG A 118 -3.57 11.00 8.92
CA ARG A 118 -2.96 11.95 9.86
C ARG A 118 -4.04 12.76 10.59
N GLY A 119 -3.93 12.83 11.91
CA GLY A 119 -4.92 13.51 12.77
C GLY A 119 -6.12 12.64 13.17
N THR A 120 -6.14 11.36 12.78
CA THR A 120 -7.13 10.36 13.21
C THR A 120 -6.46 9.26 14.03
N GLU A 121 -7.27 8.43 14.70
CA GLU A 121 -6.79 7.25 15.44
C GLU A 121 -6.12 6.19 14.54
N HIS A 122 -6.35 6.25 13.22
CA HIS A 122 -5.73 5.33 12.27
C HIS A 122 -4.27 5.68 11.95
N HIS A 123 -3.75 6.86 12.34
CA HIS A 123 -2.33 7.21 12.13
C HIS A 123 -1.43 6.52 13.16
N ARG A 124 -1.00 5.29 12.86
CA ARG A 124 -0.21 4.44 13.75
C ARG A 124 1.07 3.92 13.05
N PRO A 125 2.17 4.70 13.07
CA PRO A 125 3.42 4.26 12.46
C PRO A 125 4.06 3.07 13.21
N MET A 126 4.40 2.01 12.49
CA MET A 126 4.88 0.74 13.06
C MET A 126 6.22 0.88 13.80
N PHE A 127 7.09 1.83 13.43
CA PHE A 127 8.36 2.06 14.13
C PHE A 127 8.19 2.36 15.63
N ARG A 128 6.98 2.78 16.05
CA ARG A 128 6.66 3.05 17.47
C ARG A 128 6.41 1.80 18.30
N TYR A 129 6.20 0.65 17.66
CA TYR A 129 5.82 -0.60 18.33
C TYR A 129 7.04 -1.41 18.82
N GLY A 130 8.25 -1.05 18.42
CA GLY A 130 9.46 -1.70 18.91
C GLY A 130 10.70 -1.40 18.07
N GLU A 131 11.88 -1.68 18.62
CA GLU A 131 13.16 -1.44 17.94
C GLU A 131 13.38 -2.33 16.73
N HIS A 132 12.65 -3.45 16.62
CA HIS A 132 12.64 -4.34 15.45
C HIS A 132 11.76 -3.86 14.30
N CYS A 133 10.94 -2.84 14.53
CA CYS A 133 10.05 -2.27 13.53
C CYS A 133 10.70 -1.08 12.82
N VAL A 134 10.55 -1.04 11.50
CA VAL A 134 11.03 0.02 10.64
C VAL A 134 9.89 0.50 9.74
N SER A 135 9.61 1.80 9.77
CA SER A 135 8.60 2.43 8.91
C SER A 135 9.24 3.08 7.69
N VAL A 136 8.64 2.87 6.51
CA VAL A 136 9.03 3.49 5.25
C VAL A 136 7.93 4.42 4.77
N ASN A 137 8.25 5.67 4.43
CA ASN A 137 7.26 6.61 3.91
C ASN A 137 7.91 7.53 2.85
N SER A 138 7.12 8.39 2.21
CA SER A 138 7.57 9.22 1.09
C SER A 138 6.71 10.44 0.81
N LEU A 139 7.29 11.37 0.06
CA LEU A 139 6.57 12.51 -0.50
C LEU A 139 5.74 12.15 -1.76
N THR A 140 5.70 10.88 -2.17
CA THR A 140 5.22 10.53 -3.51
C THR A 140 3.71 10.34 -3.62
N LYS A 141 3.05 9.90 -2.54
CA LYS A 141 1.65 9.49 -2.55
C LYS A 141 0.75 10.55 -1.93
N CYS A 142 0.64 10.58 -0.60
CA CYS A 142 -0.20 11.52 0.13
C CYS A 142 0.15 12.99 -0.15
N TYR A 143 1.40 13.28 -0.47
CA TYR A 143 1.87 14.64 -0.71
C TYR A 143 1.88 15.07 -2.18
N GLY A 144 1.65 14.16 -3.13
CA GLY A 144 1.65 14.49 -4.57
C GLY A 144 3.00 14.92 -5.15
N LEU A 145 4.10 14.86 -4.40
CA LEU A 145 5.45 15.28 -4.83
C LEU A 145 6.25 14.10 -5.39
N GLY A 146 5.58 13.23 -6.13
CA GLY A 146 6.16 12.07 -6.82
C GLY A 146 7.45 12.36 -7.59
N PRO A 147 7.53 13.46 -8.38
CA PRO A 147 8.72 13.82 -9.14
C PRO A 147 9.98 14.12 -8.31
N LEU A 148 9.85 14.49 -7.02
CA LEU A 148 11.02 14.76 -6.17
C LEU A 148 11.81 13.49 -5.83
N ARG A 149 11.19 12.31 -5.96
CA ARG A 149 11.78 11.00 -5.65
C ARG A 149 12.31 10.88 -4.21
N LEU A 150 11.67 11.56 -3.27
CA LEU A 150 12.08 11.55 -1.86
C LEU A 150 11.24 10.58 -1.03
N GLY A 151 11.94 9.77 -0.24
CA GLY A 151 11.37 8.94 0.81
C GLY A 151 12.35 8.80 1.97
N TRP A 152 11.86 8.26 3.06
CA TRP A 152 12.63 8.12 4.28
C TRP A 152 12.30 6.80 4.97
N VAL A 153 13.19 6.44 5.89
CA VAL A 153 13.10 5.25 6.73
C VAL A 153 13.22 5.72 8.18
N ILE A 154 12.38 5.20 9.07
CA ILE A 154 12.39 5.50 10.51
C ILE A 154 12.49 4.18 11.26
N GLY A 155 13.40 4.08 12.22
CA GLY A 155 13.58 2.91 13.07
C GLY A 155 14.61 3.19 14.16
N SER A 156 15.04 2.14 14.88
CA SER A 156 16.08 2.27 15.91
C SER A 156 17.40 2.77 15.33
N GLU A 157 18.23 3.40 16.18
CA GLU A 157 19.53 3.96 15.78
C GLU A 157 20.41 2.92 15.08
N GLU A 158 20.51 1.71 15.65
CA GLU A 158 21.27 0.60 15.09
C GLU A 158 20.85 0.26 13.64
N ARG A 159 19.54 0.17 13.41
CA ARG A 159 18.99 -0.12 12.08
C ARG A 159 19.23 1.03 11.12
N MET A 160 19.11 2.28 11.57
CA MET A 160 19.35 3.45 10.73
C MET A 160 20.83 3.61 10.36
N VAL A 161 21.76 3.23 11.24
CA VAL A 161 23.18 3.13 10.88
C VAL A 161 23.39 2.14 9.74
N THR A 162 22.74 0.97 9.80
CA THR A 162 22.82 -0.06 8.75
C THR A 162 22.18 0.42 7.44
N ALA A 163 20.97 0.99 7.50
CA ALA A 163 20.29 1.58 6.34
C ALA A 163 21.11 2.71 5.69
N GLY A 164 21.69 3.59 6.51
CA GLY A 164 22.53 4.70 6.04
C GLY A 164 23.81 4.23 5.35
N ARG A 165 24.46 3.19 5.88
CA ARG A 165 25.60 2.55 5.19
C ARG A 165 25.19 1.98 3.83
N ALA A 166 24.09 1.23 3.78
CA ALA A 166 23.57 0.68 2.53
C ALA A 166 23.24 1.78 1.51
N MET A 167 22.59 2.86 1.95
CA MET A 167 22.30 4.02 1.12
C MET A 167 23.57 4.67 0.57
N HIS A 168 24.56 4.95 1.41
CA HIS A 168 25.83 5.55 0.97
C HIS A 168 26.60 4.66 -0.01
N THR A 169 26.57 3.33 0.19
CA THR A 169 27.25 2.39 -0.70
C THR A 169 26.53 2.19 -2.03
N MET A 170 25.20 2.06 -2.02
CA MET A 170 24.43 1.66 -3.20
C MET A 170 23.91 2.84 -4.01
N GLN A 171 23.62 3.96 -3.37
CA GLN A 171 23.04 5.16 -4.00
C GLN A 171 23.97 6.37 -3.91
N GLY A 172 24.83 6.45 -2.89
CA GLY A 172 25.71 7.58 -2.67
C GLY A 172 24.95 8.77 -2.07
N MET A 173 24.48 9.69 -2.92
CA MET A 173 23.87 10.95 -2.50
C MET A 173 22.46 11.11 -3.07
N LEU A 174 21.58 11.75 -2.29
CA LEU A 174 20.29 12.24 -2.79
C LEU A 174 20.50 13.41 -3.75
N ALA A 175 19.58 13.58 -4.70
CA ALA A 175 19.61 14.72 -5.60
C ALA A 175 19.42 16.02 -4.80
N THR A 176 20.47 16.84 -4.71
CA THR A 176 20.45 18.14 -4.01
C THR A 176 19.28 19.04 -4.44
N PRO A 177 18.93 19.16 -5.74
CA PRO A 177 17.75 19.94 -6.15
C PRO A 177 16.44 19.44 -5.52
N SER A 178 16.23 18.11 -5.48
CA SER A 178 15.04 17.53 -4.85
C SER A 178 14.98 17.86 -3.36
N LEU A 179 16.11 17.74 -2.65
CA LEU A 179 16.20 18.05 -1.22
C LEU A 179 15.87 19.52 -0.95
N ARG A 180 16.41 20.46 -1.73
CA ARG A 180 16.12 21.90 -1.57
C ARG A 180 14.65 22.23 -1.82
N LEU A 181 14.05 21.62 -2.84
CA LEU A 181 12.62 21.81 -3.10
C LEU A 181 11.77 21.26 -1.94
N ALA A 182 12.11 20.09 -1.40
CA ALA A 182 11.39 19.56 -0.23
C ALA A 182 11.56 20.43 1.01
N GLU A 183 12.77 20.96 1.27
CA GLU A 183 13.04 21.90 2.35
C GLU A 183 12.18 23.17 2.26
N MET A 184 12.02 23.72 1.06
CA MET A 184 11.16 24.88 0.81
C MET A 184 9.67 24.58 1.01
N LEU A 185 9.23 23.34 0.75
CA LEU A 185 7.83 22.92 0.85
C LEU A 185 7.44 22.44 2.25
N LEU A 186 8.41 22.10 3.11
CA LEU A 186 8.20 21.58 4.46
C LEU A 186 7.24 22.42 5.33
N PRO A 187 7.34 23.77 5.37
CA PRO A 187 6.40 24.59 6.13
C PRO A 187 4.94 24.50 5.64
N ARG A 188 4.73 24.05 4.40
CA ARG A 188 3.43 23.94 3.72
C ARG A 188 3.01 22.48 3.48
N ILE A 189 3.67 21.52 4.11
CA ILE A 189 3.52 20.10 3.81
C ILE A 189 2.12 19.54 4.13
N ASN A 190 1.35 20.26 4.94
CA ASN A 190 -0.04 19.91 5.24
C ASN A 190 -1.03 20.34 4.14
N GLU A 191 -0.67 21.27 3.25
CA GLU A 191 -1.57 21.71 2.17
C GLU A 191 -1.92 20.57 1.21
N PRO A 192 -0.97 19.75 0.73
CA PRO A 192 -1.31 18.55 -0.05
C PRO A 192 -2.22 17.56 0.68
N LEU A 193 -2.05 17.38 2.00
CA LEU A 193 -2.88 16.48 2.80
C LEU A 193 -4.32 17.00 2.91
N ALA A 194 -4.50 18.32 3.10
CA ALA A 194 -5.80 18.96 3.10
C ALA A 194 -6.49 18.83 1.73
N LEU A 195 -5.75 19.07 0.64
CA LEU A 195 -6.28 18.89 -0.72
C LEU A 195 -6.68 17.44 -1.01
N MET A 196 -5.89 16.46 -0.53
CA MET A 196 -6.23 15.05 -0.65
C MET A 196 -7.52 14.70 0.10
N ALA A 197 -7.70 15.23 1.31
CA ALA A 197 -8.93 15.06 2.08
C ALA A 197 -10.14 15.69 1.36
N GLU A 198 -10.01 16.94 0.87
CA GLU A 198 -11.04 17.62 0.08
C GLU A 198 -11.46 16.81 -1.16
N ARG A 199 -10.48 16.28 -1.90
CA ARG A 199 -10.73 15.44 -3.08
C ARG A 199 -11.46 14.17 -2.71
N ARG A 200 -11.12 13.54 -1.58
CA ARG A 200 -11.83 12.35 -1.10
C ARG A 200 -13.30 12.69 -0.81
N GLU A 201 -13.57 13.75 -0.07
CA GLU A 201 -14.94 14.19 0.25
C GLU A 201 -15.77 14.56 -0.99
N THR A 202 -15.11 15.01 -2.06
CA THR A 202 -15.78 15.38 -3.31
C THR A 202 -15.97 14.20 -4.26
N ASN A 203 -14.94 13.38 -4.44
CA ASN A 203 -14.89 12.35 -5.49
C ASN A 203 -15.51 11.03 -5.04
N LEU A 204 -15.25 10.60 -3.80
CA LEU A 204 -15.71 9.30 -3.32
C LEU A 204 -17.24 9.14 -3.36
N PRO A 205 -18.06 10.15 -2.99
CA PRO A 205 -19.52 10.05 -3.12
C PRO A 205 -20.00 9.83 -4.55
N LEU A 206 -19.28 10.35 -5.56
CA LEU A 206 -19.63 10.15 -6.96
C LEU A 206 -19.42 8.69 -7.38
N LEU A 207 -18.30 8.09 -6.95
CA LEU A 207 -18.04 6.66 -7.17
C LEU A 207 -19.09 5.80 -6.48
N LEU A 208 -19.38 6.07 -5.21
CA LEU A 208 -20.39 5.32 -4.44
C LEU A 208 -21.76 5.37 -5.10
N LYS A 209 -22.17 6.54 -5.62
CA LYS A 209 -23.43 6.68 -6.35
C LYS A 209 -23.49 5.81 -7.62
N VAL A 210 -22.38 5.71 -8.36
CA VAL A 210 -22.33 4.83 -9.54
C VAL A 210 -22.43 3.37 -9.11
N LEU A 211 -21.66 2.94 -8.11
CA LEU A 211 -21.71 1.56 -7.61
C LEU A 211 -23.10 1.17 -7.10
N ASP A 212 -23.75 2.06 -6.35
CA ASP A 212 -25.12 1.87 -5.84
C ASP A 212 -26.14 1.69 -6.97
N SER A 213 -26.01 2.46 -8.07
CA SER A 213 -26.88 2.31 -9.26
C SER A 213 -26.71 0.98 -10.01
N HIS A 214 -25.66 0.22 -9.68
CA HIS A 214 -25.35 -1.09 -10.22
C HIS A 214 -25.51 -2.23 -9.20
N ASP A 215 -26.08 -1.94 -8.01
CA ASP A 215 -26.25 -2.91 -6.93
C ASP A 215 -24.92 -3.53 -6.45
N ILE A 216 -23.79 -2.82 -6.63
CA ILE A 216 -22.46 -3.27 -6.18
C ILE A 216 -22.24 -2.82 -4.73
N ALA A 217 -22.34 -3.77 -3.81
CA ALA A 217 -22.03 -3.55 -2.40
C ALA A 217 -20.51 -3.39 -2.19
N TRP A 218 -20.08 -2.22 -1.75
CA TRP A 218 -18.67 -1.96 -1.44
C TRP A 218 -18.53 -0.91 -0.35
N THR A 219 -17.63 -1.15 0.61
CA THR A 219 -17.33 -0.20 1.68
C THR A 219 -15.97 0.44 1.43
N PRO A 220 -15.88 1.78 1.34
CA PRO A 220 -14.60 2.43 1.17
C PRO A 220 -13.73 2.30 2.43
N PRO A 221 -12.40 2.15 2.28
CA PRO A 221 -11.48 2.24 3.41
C PRO A 221 -11.62 3.55 4.17
N PRO A 222 -11.37 3.59 5.50
CA PRO A 222 -11.63 4.77 6.33
C PRO A 222 -10.80 6.01 5.95
N SER A 223 -9.65 5.79 5.32
CA SER A 223 -8.75 6.83 4.81
C SER A 223 -8.09 6.34 3.51
N GLY A 224 -7.17 7.12 2.94
CA GLY A 224 -6.49 6.75 1.71
C GLY A 224 -7.16 7.28 0.43
N ILE A 225 -6.59 6.86 -0.70
CA ILE A 225 -6.82 7.47 -2.02
C ILE A 225 -7.27 6.47 -3.10
N PHE A 226 -7.45 5.20 -2.76
CA PHE A 226 -7.94 4.15 -3.65
C PHE A 226 -8.54 2.98 -2.86
N GLY A 227 -9.24 2.10 -3.58
CA GLY A 227 -9.64 0.79 -3.09
C GLY A 227 -9.93 -0.19 -4.23
N CYS A 228 -10.12 -1.47 -3.88
CA CYS A 228 -10.46 -2.54 -4.81
C CYS A 228 -11.96 -2.82 -4.80
N ILE A 229 -12.56 -2.96 -5.98
CA ILE A 229 -13.97 -3.27 -6.19
C ILE A 229 -14.05 -4.56 -7.00
N HIS A 230 -14.87 -5.50 -6.55
CA HIS A 230 -15.17 -6.73 -7.27
C HIS A 230 -16.09 -6.45 -8.46
N LEU A 231 -15.78 -7.01 -9.62
CA LEU A 231 -16.63 -6.91 -10.80
C LEU A 231 -17.81 -7.90 -10.70
N PRO A 232 -18.99 -7.57 -11.24
CA PRO A 232 -20.11 -8.51 -11.30
C PRO A 232 -19.84 -9.64 -12.31
N ASN A 233 -20.62 -10.72 -12.22
CA ASN A 233 -20.68 -11.81 -13.21
C ASN A 233 -19.34 -12.51 -13.49
N ASP A 234 -18.47 -12.60 -12.49
CA ASP A 234 -17.18 -13.33 -12.54
C ASP A 234 -16.28 -12.92 -13.70
N TRP A 235 -16.37 -11.66 -14.13
CA TRP A 235 -15.49 -11.10 -15.15
C TRP A 235 -14.05 -11.10 -14.66
N SER A 236 -13.13 -11.59 -15.50
CA SER A 236 -11.72 -11.21 -15.35
C SER A 236 -11.57 -9.71 -15.57
N ALA A 237 -10.90 -9.02 -14.65
CA ALA A 237 -10.67 -7.59 -14.74
C ALA A 237 -9.85 -7.21 -15.97
N LEU A 238 -8.92 -8.07 -16.41
CA LEU A 238 -8.14 -7.79 -17.61
C LEU A 238 -9.04 -7.83 -18.85
N ASP A 239 -9.85 -8.88 -19.00
CA ASP A 239 -10.79 -9.03 -20.12
C ASP A 239 -11.82 -7.90 -20.15
N ALA A 240 -12.40 -7.57 -19.00
CA ALA A 240 -13.33 -6.45 -18.87
C ALA A 240 -12.70 -5.12 -19.32
N ILE A 241 -11.44 -4.88 -18.94
CA ILE A 241 -10.72 -3.67 -19.33
C ILE A 241 -10.49 -3.61 -20.83
N GLU A 242 -9.96 -4.69 -21.42
CA GLU A 242 -9.65 -4.75 -22.85
C GLU A 242 -10.91 -4.65 -23.72
N GLN A 243 -11.99 -5.32 -23.32
CA GLN A 243 -13.20 -5.42 -24.13
C GLN A 243 -14.15 -4.23 -23.96
N ILE A 244 -14.11 -3.55 -22.81
CA ILE A 244 -15.12 -2.54 -22.45
C ILE A 244 -14.49 -1.22 -22.02
N ALA A 245 -13.55 -1.22 -21.06
CA ALA A 245 -13.00 0.02 -20.53
C ALA A 245 -12.14 0.79 -21.54
N ASP A 246 -11.26 0.10 -22.28
CA ASP A 246 -10.35 0.73 -23.25
C ASP A 246 -11.09 1.43 -24.41
N PRO A 247 -12.12 0.81 -25.05
CA PRO A 247 -12.99 1.51 -26.01
C PRO A 247 -13.69 2.75 -25.46
N LEU A 248 -13.95 2.81 -24.15
CA LEU A 248 -14.56 3.95 -23.46
C LEU A 248 -13.53 5.02 -23.06
N GLY A 249 -12.24 4.80 -23.30
CA GLY A 249 -11.17 5.69 -22.84
C GLY A 249 -11.02 5.71 -21.31
N LEU A 250 -11.48 4.65 -20.64
CA LEU A 250 -11.46 4.51 -19.19
C LEU A 250 -10.21 3.73 -18.75
N LEU A 251 -9.37 4.39 -17.93
CA LEU A 251 -8.25 3.73 -17.29
C LEU A 251 -8.65 3.22 -15.89
N VAL A 252 -8.71 1.92 -15.72
CA VAL A 252 -8.78 1.24 -14.42
C VAL A 252 -7.62 0.24 -14.29
N VAL A 253 -7.30 -0.15 -13.06
CA VAL A 253 -6.12 -0.98 -12.77
C VAL A 253 -6.58 -2.39 -12.41
N PRO A 254 -6.24 -3.43 -13.19
CA PRO A 254 -6.65 -4.80 -12.87
C PRO A 254 -6.00 -5.29 -11.57
N GLY A 255 -6.80 -5.90 -10.70
CA GLY A 255 -6.41 -6.43 -9.40
C GLY A 255 -5.42 -7.58 -9.51
N GLY A 256 -5.53 -8.39 -10.58
CA GLY A 256 -4.62 -9.49 -10.91
C GLY A 256 -3.13 -9.10 -10.94
N MET A 257 -2.81 -7.82 -11.18
CA MET A 257 -1.41 -7.32 -11.12
C MET A 257 -0.81 -7.32 -9.71
N PHE A 258 -1.63 -7.39 -8.66
CA PHE A 258 -1.20 -7.39 -7.27
C PHE A 258 -1.22 -8.79 -6.65
N ALA A 259 -2.18 -9.63 -7.06
CA ALA A 259 -2.23 -11.05 -6.74
C ALA A 259 -3.22 -11.76 -7.70
N PRO A 260 -2.98 -13.03 -8.07
CA PRO A 260 -3.91 -13.81 -8.90
C PRO A 260 -5.33 -13.92 -8.33
N GLN A 261 -5.47 -13.95 -7.00
CA GLN A 261 -6.77 -14.01 -6.32
C GLN A 261 -7.61 -12.73 -6.50
N LEU A 262 -7.02 -11.67 -7.04
CA LEU A 262 -7.73 -10.42 -7.37
C LEU A 262 -8.08 -10.32 -8.86
N ASP A 263 -8.16 -11.43 -9.60
CA ASP A 263 -8.46 -11.42 -11.03
C ASP A 263 -9.78 -10.71 -11.35
N GLY A 264 -10.83 -10.95 -10.54
CA GLY A 264 -12.14 -10.29 -10.67
C GLY A 264 -12.24 -8.89 -10.04
N TYR A 265 -11.13 -8.27 -9.62
CA TYR A 265 -11.15 -6.98 -8.95
C TYR A 265 -10.52 -5.88 -9.81
N VAL A 266 -11.05 -4.66 -9.71
CA VAL A 266 -10.41 -3.44 -10.24
C VAL A 266 -10.05 -2.50 -9.10
N ARG A 267 -8.88 -1.86 -9.18
CA ARG A 267 -8.47 -0.82 -8.24
C ARG A 267 -8.80 0.56 -8.79
N ILE A 268 -9.61 1.32 -8.05
CA ILE A 268 -10.05 2.67 -8.41
C ILE A 268 -9.43 3.68 -7.45
N ALA A 269 -8.88 4.77 -7.99
CA ALA A 269 -8.28 5.85 -7.21
C ALA A 269 -9.09 7.14 -7.33
N TRP A 270 -9.39 7.78 -6.20
CA TRP A 270 -10.16 9.04 -6.13
C TRP A 270 -9.31 10.26 -5.82
N GLY A 271 -7.98 10.13 -5.82
CA GLY A 271 -7.05 11.26 -5.59
C GLY A 271 -6.93 12.26 -6.74
N GLY A 272 -7.65 12.07 -7.84
CA GLY A 272 -7.63 12.94 -9.04
C GLY A 272 -8.29 14.30 -8.82
N GLU A 273 -8.16 15.20 -9.81
CA GLU A 273 -8.86 16.50 -9.79
C GLU A 273 -10.38 16.28 -9.91
N PRO A 274 -11.22 17.03 -9.16
CA PRO A 274 -12.66 16.74 -9.08
C PRO A 274 -13.44 16.76 -10.39
N ARG A 275 -13.16 17.68 -11.30
CA ARG A 275 -13.84 17.75 -12.60
C ARG A 275 -13.44 16.57 -13.49
N ALA A 276 -12.15 16.24 -13.51
CA ALA A 276 -11.67 15.07 -14.25
C ALA A 276 -12.25 13.77 -13.68
N PHE A 277 -12.32 13.64 -12.35
CA PHE A 277 -12.91 12.48 -11.69
C PHE A 277 -14.41 12.36 -11.99
N ALA A 278 -15.16 13.46 -11.88
CA ALA A 278 -16.58 13.49 -12.22
C ALA A 278 -16.85 13.10 -13.68
N ALA A 279 -16.03 13.60 -14.62
CA ALA A 279 -16.13 13.23 -16.03
C ALA A 279 -15.84 11.74 -16.27
N ALA A 280 -14.96 11.13 -15.48
CA ALA A 280 -14.66 9.69 -15.57
C ALA A 280 -15.78 8.79 -15.03
N MET A 281 -16.77 9.34 -14.30
CA MET A 281 -17.90 8.54 -13.80
C MET A 281 -18.88 8.11 -14.89
N GLU A 282 -19.01 8.88 -15.97
CA GLU A 282 -19.82 8.50 -17.13
C GLU A 282 -19.28 7.26 -17.87
N PRO A 283 -17.99 7.21 -18.30
CA PRO A 283 -17.44 6.00 -18.88
C PRO A 283 -17.31 4.86 -17.85
N PHE A 284 -17.16 5.15 -16.55
CA PHE A 284 -17.19 4.11 -15.51
C PHE A 284 -18.59 3.47 -15.35
N ASP A 285 -19.66 4.27 -15.39
CA ASP A 285 -21.04 3.76 -15.41
C ASP A 285 -21.30 2.91 -16.67
N ALA A 286 -20.86 3.39 -17.84
CA ALA A 286 -20.96 2.62 -19.09
C ALA A 286 -20.16 1.31 -19.03
N PHE A 287 -18.99 1.32 -18.42
CA PHE A 287 -18.18 0.13 -18.17
C PHE A 287 -18.96 -0.90 -17.34
N LEU A 288 -19.52 -0.51 -16.20
CA LEU A 288 -20.32 -1.41 -15.36
C LEU A 288 -21.59 -1.92 -16.05
N LYS A 289 -22.24 -1.10 -16.90
CA LYS A 289 -23.36 -1.55 -17.74
C LYS A 289 -22.96 -2.65 -18.70
N GLY A 290 -21.76 -2.58 -19.27
CA GLY A 290 -21.23 -3.58 -20.20
C GLY A 290 -20.89 -4.92 -19.54
N LEU A 291 -20.76 -4.96 -18.21
CA LEU A 291 -20.51 -6.19 -17.46
C LEU A 291 -21.78 -6.99 -17.12
N LYS A 292 -22.96 -6.39 -17.34
CA LYS A 292 -24.27 -7.01 -17.08
C LYS A 292 -24.68 -8.02 -18.16
#